data_AF-A0A239NCF5-F1
#
_entry.id   AF-A0A239NCF5-F1
#
_cell.length_a   1.000
_cell.length_b   1.000
_cell.length_c   1.000
_cell.angle_alpha   90.00
_cell.angle_beta   90.00
_cell.angle_gamma   90.00
#
_symmetry.space_group_name_H-M   'P 1'
#
loop_
_entity.id
_entity.type
_entity.pdbx_description
1 polymer ?
#
loop_
_entity_poly.entity_id
_entity_poly.type
_entity_poly.pdbx_seq_one_letter_code
_entity_poly.pdbx_strand_id
1 'polypeptide(L)' 'MHSLTRLSGRVGNNLVGAGLALETLCNLLTAHRSKYNLEERDIDGLNQAVLTISAYVMSAGYDLCEAAEAEQEASHV' A
#
# COMPACT_ATOMS: atom_id res chain seq x y z
N MET A 1 -16.56 2.31 17.65
CA MET A 1 -15.89 3.52 17.08
C MET A 1 -14.37 3.57 17.27
N HIS A 2 -13.81 3.46 18.49
CA HIS A 2 -12.35 3.63 18.70
C HIS A 2 -11.47 2.59 17.99
N SER A 3 -11.99 1.37 17.81
CA SER A 3 -11.36 0.28 17.05
C SER A 3 -11.24 0.61 15.57
N LEU A 4 -12.32 1.08 14.95
CA LEU A 4 -12.40 1.42 13.54
C LEU A 4 -11.50 2.61 13.22
N THR A 5 -11.53 3.69 14.01
CA THR A 5 -10.63 4.85 13.83
C THR A 5 -9.16 4.45 13.88
N ARG A 6 -8.80 3.54 14.81
CA ARG A 6 -7.42 3.03 14.92
C ARG A 6 -7.03 2.16 13.72
N LEU A 7 -7.95 1.33 13.23
CA LEU A 7 -7.75 0.52 12.03
C LEU A 7 -7.56 1.42 10.79
N SER A 8 -8.45 2.41 10.59
CA SER A 8 -8.34 3.39 9.51
C SER A 8 -6.99 4.13 9.54
N GLY A 9 -6.55 4.58 10.73
CA GLY A 9 -5.26 5.24 10.89
C GLY A 9 -4.08 4.34 10.52
N ARG A 10 -4.11 3.06 10.91
CA ARG A 10 -3.07 2.08 10.55
C ARG A 10 -3.04 1.81 9.05
N VAL A 11 -4.21 1.56 8.44
CA VAL A 11 -4.34 1.33 6.99
C VAL A 11 -3.87 2.55 6.21
N GLY A 12 -4.30 3.76 6.60
CA GLY A 12 -3.86 5.01 6.01
C GLY A 12 -2.34 5.21 6.06
N ASN A 13 -1.70 4.97 7.21
CA ASN A 13 -0.25 5.07 7.33
C ASN A 13 0.48 4.08 6.41
N ASN A 14 -0.02 2.86 6.29
CA ASN A 14 0.59 1.85 5.42
C ASN A 14 0.39 2.19 3.94
N LEU A 15 -0.76 2.77 3.56
CA LEU A 15 -1.01 3.29 2.21
C LEU A 15 -0.04 4.42 1.84
N VAL A 16 0.20 5.35 2.77
CA VAL A 16 1.17 6.44 2.56
C VAL A 16 2.59 5.88 2.41
N GLY A 17 2.99 4.96 3.29
CA GLY A 17 4.30 4.31 3.20
C GLY A 17 4.51 3.55 1.89
N ALA A 18 3.47 2.84 1.43
CA ALA A 18 3.41 2.20 0.13
C ALA A 18 3.61 3.19 -1.03
N GLY A 19 2.87 4.31 -1.03
CA GLY A 19 3.01 5.37 -2.04
C GLY A 19 4.41 5.97 -2.09
N LEU A 20 5.00 6.28 -0.93
CA LEU A 20 6.36 6.81 -0.84
C LEU A 20 7.42 5.82 -1.34
N ALA A 21 7.24 4.52 -1.07
CA ALA A 21 8.11 3.48 -1.59
C ALA A 21 8.03 3.41 -3.13
N LEU A 22 6.81 3.43 -3.70
CA LEU A 22 6.61 3.44 -5.15
C LEU A 22 7.21 4.69 -5.81
N GLU A 23 7.00 5.87 -5.22
CA GLU A 23 7.58 7.13 -5.72
C GLU A 23 9.11 7.08 -5.69
N THR A 24 9.71 6.57 -4.60
CA THR A 24 11.16 6.38 -4.48
C THR A 24 11.69 5.46 -5.57
N LEU A 25 11.00 4.36 -5.83
CA LEU A 25 11.39 3.41 -6.86
C LEU A 25 11.26 4.01 -8.27
N CYS A 26 10.17 4.72 -8.56
CA CYS A 26 10.02 5.49 -9.80
C CYS A 26 11.13 6.54 -9.97
N ASN A 27 11.51 7.23 -8.89
CA ASN A 27 12.59 8.20 -8.91
C ASN A 27 13.95 7.53 -9.18
N LEU A 28 14.23 6.35 -8.60
CA LEU A 28 15.44 5.57 -8.89
C LEU A 28 15.48 5.12 -10.37
N LEU A 29 14.34 4.66 -10.90
CA LEU A 29 14.22 4.28 -12.32
C LEU A 29 14.45 5.46 -13.26
N THR A 30 13.88 6.63 -12.94
CA THR A 30 13.89 7.80 -13.84
C THR A 30 15.11 8.70 -13.68
N ALA A 31 15.79 8.67 -12.53
CA ALA A 31 17.05 9.37 -12.30
C ALA A 31 18.19 8.82 -13.18
N HIS A 32 18.03 7.65 -13.80
CA HIS A 32 19.06 6.96 -14.56
C HIS A 32 19.06 7.15 -16.07
N ARG A 33 18.99 8.40 -16.53
CA ARG A 33 19.46 8.70 -17.90
C ARG A 33 20.99 8.71 -18.07
N SER A 34 21.82 8.40 -17.05
CA SER A 34 23.27 8.55 -17.26
C SER A 34 24.30 7.60 -16.63
N LYS A 35 24.04 6.71 -15.65
CA LYS A 35 25.17 5.93 -15.05
C LYS A 35 24.97 4.48 -14.57
N TYR A 36 23.76 3.97 -14.35
CA TYR A 36 23.58 2.56 -13.97
C TYR A 36 22.46 1.95 -14.80
N ASN A 37 22.80 0.97 -15.67
CA ASN A 37 21.81 0.16 -16.37
C ASN A 37 21.22 -0.81 -15.34
N LEU A 38 19.97 -0.60 -14.96
CA LEU A 38 19.22 -1.62 -14.24
C LEU A 38 19.12 -2.85 -15.13
N GLU A 39 19.45 -4.00 -14.57
CA GLU A 39 19.26 -5.27 -15.28
C GLU A 39 17.77 -5.61 -15.31
N GLU A 40 17.35 -6.45 -16.26
CA GLU A 40 15.98 -6.93 -16.37
C GLU A 40 15.44 -7.50 -15.05
N ARG A 41 16.32 -8.15 -14.29
CA ARG A 41 16.04 -8.67 -12.94
C ARG A 41 15.70 -7.59 -11.91
N ASP A 42 16.33 -6.41 -11.99
CA ASP A 42 16.04 -5.30 -11.08
C ASP A 42 14.65 -4.72 -11.37
N ILE A 43 14.28 -4.66 -12.66
CA ILE A 43 12.96 -4.23 -13.13
C ILE A 43 11.89 -5.24 -12.68
N ASP A 44 12.14 -6.54 -12.81
CA ASP A 44 11.24 -7.58 -12.34
C ASP A 44 11.06 -7.55 -10.82
N GLY A 45 12.14 -7.41 -10.07
CA GLY A 45 12.10 -7.26 -8.61
C GLY A 45 11.28 -6.05 -8.18
N LEU A 46 11.39 -4.96 -8.93
CA LEU A 46 10.61 -3.76 -8.70
C LEU A 46 9.12 -3.95 -9.03
N ASN A 47 8.79 -4.53 -10.18
CA ASN A 47 7.42 -4.85 -10.54
C ASN A 47 6.77 -5.75 -9.46
N GLN A 48 7.51 -6.72 -8.94
CA GLN A 48 7.03 -7.58 -7.88
C GLN A 48 6.83 -6.84 -6.54
N ALA A 49 7.72 -5.89 -6.22
CA ALA A 49 7.55 -5.02 -5.05
C ALA A 49 6.27 -4.17 -5.18
N VAL A 50 6.02 -3.59 -6.36
CA VAL A 50 4.79 -2.83 -6.65
C VAL A 50 3.56 -3.71 -6.48
N LEU A 51 3.52 -4.89 -7.11
CA LEU A 51 2.40 -5.82 -7.03
C LEU A 51 2.12 -6.25 -5.58
N THR A 52 3.17 -6.54 -4.80
CA THR A 52 3.06 -6.92 -3.39
C THR A 52 2.46 -5.80 -2.55
N ILE A 53 2.93 -4.57 -2.77
CA ILE A 53 2.40 -3.38 -2.11
C ILE A 53 0.92 -3.17 -2.47
N SER A 54 0.56 -3.28 -3.75
CA SER A 54 -0.83 -3.14 -4.20
C SER A 54 -1.75 -4.19 -3.59
N ALA A 55 -1.31 -5.45 -3.51
CA ALA A 55 -2.09 -6.52 -2.89
C ALA A 55 -2.31 -6.27 -1.38
N TYR A 56 -1.27 -5.81 -0.69
CA TYR A 56 -1.37 -5.43 0.72
C TYR A 56 -2.38 -4.29 0.94
N VAL A 57 -2.30 -3.24 0.12
CA VAL A 57 -3.22 -2.10 0.14
C VAL A 57 -4.66 -2.53 -0.06
N MET A 58 -4.90 -3.40 -1.04
CA MET A 58 -6.23 -3.93 -1.34
C MET A 58 -6.79 -4.73 -0.16
N SER A 59 -6.00 -5.64 0.42
CA SER A 59 -6.40 -6.43 1.60
C SER A 59 -6.74 -5.53 2.79
N ALA A 60 -5.92 -4.51 3.05
CA ALA A 60 -6.15 -3.57 4.13
C ALA A 60 -7.43 -2.74 3.94
N GLY A 61 -7.82 -2.47 2.68
CA GLY A 61 -9.09 -1.85 2.34
C GLY A 61 -10.29 -2.78 2.64
N TYR A 62 -10.18 -4.06 2.30
CA TYR A 62 -11.22 -5.05 2.64
C TYR A 62 -11.41 -5.18 4.15
N ASP A 63 -10.33 -5.34 4.91
CA ASP A 63 -10.38 -5.39 6.38
C ASP A 63 -11.09 -4.17 6.98
N LEU A 64 -10.91 -3.00 6.36
CA LEU A 64 -11.54 -1.77 6.83
C LEU A 64 -13.04 -1.73 6.51
N CYS A 65 -13.45 -2.17 5.31
CA CYS A 65 -14.86 -2.28 4.95
C CYS A 65 -15.59 -3.27 5.87
N GLU A 66 -15.03 -4.47 6.07
CA GLU A 66 -15.62 -5.47 6.98
C GLU A 66 -15.75 -4.94 8.41
N ALA A 67 -14.74 -4.23 8.91
CA ALA A 67 -14.80 -3.64 10.24
C ALA A 67 -15.85 -2.51 10.34
N ALA A 68 -16.08 -1.76 9.26
CA ALA A 68 -17.10 -0.72 9.22
C ALA A 68 -18.52 -1.32 9.18
N GLU A 69 -18.73 -2.36 8.37
CA GLU A 69 -19.99 -3.10 8.30
C GLU A 69 -20.35 -3.72 9.65
N ALA A 70 -19.39 -4.39 10.30
CA ALA A 70 -19.59 -4.98 11.62
C ALA A 70 -19.93 -3.95 12.72
N GLU A 71 -19.30 -2.77 12.69
CA GLU A 71 -19.61 -1.68 13.63
C GLU A 71 -21.00 -1.08 13.35
N GLN A 72 -21.41 -0.98 12.08
CA GLN A 72 -22.74 -0.52 11.71
C GLN A 72 -23.81 -1.48 12.19
N GLU A 73 -23.65 -2.78 11.98
CA GLU A 73 -24.58 -3.81 12.49
C GLU A 73 -24.70 -3.77 14.01
N ALA A 74 -23.58 -3.66 14.73
CA ALA A 74 -23.57 -3.57 16.19
C ALA A 74 -24.25 -2.31 16.74
N SER A 75 -24.37 -1.24 15.93
CA SER A 75 -25.02 0.01 16.32
C SER A 75 -26.55 0.00 16.13
N HIS A 76 -27.09 -1.04 15.49
CA HIS A 76 -28.52 -1.23 15.21
C HIS A 76 -29.19 -2.31 16.09
N VAL A 77 -28.43 -2.92 17.02
CA VAL A 77 -28.91 -3.87 18.05
C VAL A 77 -28.97 -3.18 19.40
#